data_AF-A0A1I4TH28-F1
#
_entry.id   AF-A0A1I4TH28-F1
#
_cell.length_a   1.000
_cell.length_b   1.000
_cell.length_c   1.000
_cell.angle_alpha   90.00
_cell.angle_beta   90.00
_cell.angle_gamma   90.00
#
_symmetry.space_group_name_H-M   'P 1'
#
loop_
_entity.id
_entity.type
_entity.pdbx_description
1 polymer ?
#
loop_
_entity_poly.entity_id
_entity_poly.type
_entity_poly.pdbx_seq_one_letter_code
_entity_poly.pdbx_strand_id
1 'polypeptide(L)'
;MERRQRGPARRSAVLLASVGLVLGLGAPALAVGGDGVPSGGGGDNPTADDLRRERAWVRLGDLKFGAEPYEAVSAAAAEAAGKASCEISAADATNLVLSPTWPEVSGSGDSPSPMTLSRYDDQTSLADPEQRAKGLFFNPGVGIWQLDSAGLGADETAATAIDSVGAAGKMAPYMVGKYCKAVDGGATAAQARATAWKDWHACDQGACESIYQRLKTDGVVKDATVDRYGGAEMRSCTYEGAEYDCLYVDPAAAQGEDAWTVPDYGPAPVPDPFYVFTYTKSGTDYEVRYWLKSDSGASTDVSASRELGVNARTKLYWEAESGLCDTTTGSGNC
;
A
#
# COMPACT_ATOMS: atom_id res chain seq x y z
N MET A 1 29.04 -46.78 -54.86
CA MET A 1 27.68 -46.46 -55.35
C MET A 1 27.27 -45.17 -54.66
N GLU A 2 27.57 -44.05 -55.32
CA GLU A 2 26.60 -43.10 -55.95
C GLU A 2 26.25 -41.97 -54.97
N ARG A 3 26.76 -40.73 -55.17
CA ARG A 3 26.25 -39.64 -56.05
C ARG A 3 24.76 -39.35 -55.77
N ARG A 4 24.21 -38.13 -55.69
CA ARG A 4 24.55 -36.73 -56.04
C ARG A 4 23.37 -35.91 -55.43
N GLN A 5 23.55 -34.76 -54.80
CA GLN A 5 23.63 -33.41 -55.40
C GLN A 5 22.29 -32.84 -55.93
N ARG A 6 21.89 -31.65 -55.41
CA ARG A 6 21.37 -30.43 -56.10
C ARG A 6 20.12 -29.79 -55.44
N GLY A 7 20.23 -28.48 -55.14
CA GLY A 7 19.10 -27.55 -54.90
C GLY A 7 18.39 -27.18 -56.22
N PRO A 8 17.95 -25.92 -56.50
CA PRO A 8 17.81 -24.71 -55.68
C PRO A 8 16.48 -23.90 -55.93
N ALA A 9 16.40 -22.70 -55.31
CA ALA A 9 15.85 -21.43 -55.83
C ALA A 9 14.34 -21.13 -55.90
N ARG A 10 13.95 -19.98 -55.30
CA ARG A 10 13.37 -18.76 -55.94
C ARG A 10 12.94 -17.78 -54.84
N ARG A 11 13.61 -16.62 -54.66
CA ARG A 11 13.37 -15.29 -55.28
C ARG A 11 11.91 -14.82 -55.21
N SER A 12 11.67 -13.73 -54.47
CA SER A 12 11.06 -12.49 -54.98
C SER A 12 11.20 -11.36 -53.94
N ALA A 13 11.62 -10.20 -54.42
CA ALA A 13 11.70 -8.93 -53.71
C ALA A 13 10.49 -8.07 -54.09
N VAL A 14 10.03 -7.20 -53.17
CA VAL A 14 9.32 -5.96 -53.53
C VAL A 14 9.78 -4.86 -52.58
N LEU A 15 10.40 -3.84 -53.17
CA LEU A 15 10.63 -2.50 -52.64
C LEU A 15 9.35 -1.68 -52.81
N LEU A 16 9.05 -0.78 -51.86
CA LEU A 16 8.41 0.51 -52.14
C LEU A 16 8.78 1.53 -51.05
N ALA A 17 9.53 2.55 -51.47
CA ALA A 17 9.63 3.86 -50.83
C ALA A 17 8.26 4.58 -50.98
N SER A 18 7.87 5.65 -50.30
CA SER A 18 8.58 6.81 -49.74
C SER A 18 7.51 7.71 -49.09
N VAL A 19 7.96 8.68 -48.29
CA VAL A 19 7.58 10.13 -48.31
C VAL A 19 7.61 10.65 -46.87
N GLY A 20 8.63 11.47 -46.61
CA GLY A 20 8.66 12.34 -45.44
C GLY A 20 7.80 13.58 -45.67
N LEU A 21 7.20 14.07 -44.60
CA LEU A 21 6.75 15.45 -44.47
C LEU A 21 7.22 15.95 -43.10
N VAL A 22 8.21 16.83 -43.11
CA VAL A 22 8.58 17.64 -41.94
C VAL A 22 7.73 18.90 -42.02
N LEU A 23 6.82 19.08 -41.06
CA LEU A 23 6.22 20.37 -40.75
C LEU A 23 6.46 20.63 -39.27
N GLY A 24 7.46 21.48 -39.01
CA GLY A 24 7.59 22.17 -37.74
C GLY A 24 6.49 23.22 -37.63
N LEU A 25 5.61 23.05 -36.66
CA LEU A 25 4.78 24.10 -36.10
C LEU A 25 4.90 23.96 -34.59
N GLY A 26 5.30 25.06 -33.93
CA GLY A 26 5.61 25.11 -32.51
C GLY A 26 4.52 24.50 -31.66
N ALA A 27 4.92 23.68 -30.69
CA ALA A 27 4.04 23.29 -29.60
C ALA A 27 3.77 24.56 -28.76
N PRO A 28 2.51 24.96 -28.59
CA PRO A 28 2.19 25.85 -27.49
C PRO A 28 2.36 25.06 -26.20
N ALA A 29 3.11 25.62 -25.26
CA ALA A 29 3.00 25.21 -23.87
C ALA A 29 1.56 25.47 -23.42
N LEU A 30 0.82 24.40 -23.13
CA LEU A 30 -0.48 24.46 -22.48
C LEU A 30 -0.37 23.68 -21.18
N ALA A 31 -0.11 24.42 -20.11
CA ALA A 31 -0.58 24.06 -18.79
C ALA A 31 -2.10 24.19 -18.74
N VAL A 32 -2.72 23.43 -17.81
CA VAL A 32 -4.15 23.32 -17.47
C VAL A 32 -4.89 22.13 -18.11
N GLY A 33 -4.97 21.03 -17.34
CA GLY A 33 -6.16 20.20 -17.14
C GLY A 33 -6.56 19.24 -18.27
N GLY A 34 -6.02 18.03 -18.25
CA GLY A 34 -6.63 16.88 -18.91
C GLY A 34 -6.46 15.69 -18.00
N ASP A 35 -7.57 15.14 -17.49
CA ASP A 35 -7.62 13.97 -16.60
C ASP A 35 -6.53 12.97 -17.02
N GLY A 36 -5.52 12.75 -16.17
CA GLY A 36 -4.36 11.90 -16.47
C GLY A 36 -4.72 10.57 -17.11
N VAL A 37 -3.74 9.87 -17.69
CA VAL A 37 -4.01 8.62 -18.40
C VAL A 37 -4.65 7.64 -17.40
N PRO A 38 -5.94 7.28 -17.58
CA PRO A 38 -6.58 6.39 -16.63
C PRO A 38 -5.97 5.01 -16.83
N SER A 39 -5.42 4.44 -15.77
CA SER A 39 -5.10 3.02 -15.72
C SER A 39 -6.29 2.30 -15.07
N GLY A 40 -6.76 1.22 -15.71
CA GLY A 40 -7.97 0.53 -15.29
C GLY A 40 -8.22 -0.77 -16.06
N GLY A 41 -9.07 -1.63 -15.52
CA GLY A 41 -9.53 -2.87 -16.18
C GLY A 41 -8.78 -4.15 -15.79
N GLY A 42 -7.85 -4.09 -14.83
CA GLY A 42 -7.12 -5.27 -14.35
C GLY A 42 -7.92 -6.19 -13.43
N GLY A 43 -8.96 -5.69 -12.76
CA GLY A 43 -9.70 -6.44 -11.74
C GLY A 43 -8.83 -6.79 -10.53
N ASP A 44 -9.35 -7.62 -9.63
CA ASP A 44 -8.55 -8.17 -8.53
C ASP A 44 -7.61 -9.25 -9.05
N ASN A 45 -6.42 -9.36 -8.47
CA ASN A 45 -5.51 -10.46 -8.79
C ASN A 45 -6.14 -11.75 -8.25
N PRO A 46 -6.50 -12.72 -9.12
CA PRO A 46 -7.25 -13.90 -8.72
C PRO A 46 -6.49 -14.80 -7.74
N THR A 47 -5.16 -14.64 -7.61
CA THR A 47 -4.33 -15.43 -6.69
C THR A 47 -3.88 -14.65 -5.45
N ALA A 48 -4.22 -13.37 -5.31
CA ALA A 48 -3.76 -12.55 -4.19
C ALA A 48 -4.16 -13.13 -2.83
N ASP A 49 -5.39 -13.62 -2.70
CA ASP A 49 -5.86 -14.20 -1.44
C ASP A 49 -5.19 -15.54 -1.12
N ASP A 50 -4.87 -16.34 -2.14
CA ASP A 50 -4.09 -17.57 -1.95
C ASP A 50 -2.67 -17.24 -1.47
N LEU A 51 -2.01 -16.24 -2.06
CA LEU A 51 -0.68 -15.78 -1.64
C LEU A 51 -0.68 -15.25 -0.21
N ARG A 52 -1.71 -14.48 0.19
CA ARG A 52 -1.89 -14.00 1.57
C ARG A 52 -2.00 -15.18 2.54
N ARG A 53 -2.82 -16.19 2.22
CA ARG A 53 -2.97 -17.40 3.06
C ARG A 53 -1.69 -18.22 3.15
N GLU A 54 -0.98 -18.42 2.05
CA GLU A 54 0.29 -19.15 2.02
C GLU A 54 1.37 -18.48 2.87
N ARG A 55 1.24 -17.18 3.13
CA ARG A 55 2.19 -16.37 3.90
C ARG A 55 1.73 -15.97 5.29
N ALA A 56 0.54 -16.42 5.69
CA ALA A 56 0.01 -16.24 7.03
C ALA A 56 0.77 -17.04 8.12
N TRP A 57 1.88 -17.69 7.76
CA TRP A 57 2.72 -18.35 8.75
C TRP A 57 3.32 -17.31 9.69
N VAL A 58 3.33 -17.61 10.98
CA VAL A 58 4.03 -16.81 11.97
C VAL A 58 5.02 -17.69 12.72
N ARG A 59 6.27 -17.28 12.72
CA ARG A 59 7.35 -17.95 13.43
C ARG A 59 7.00 -18.08 14.92
N LEU A 60 7.30 -19.26 15.47
CA LEU A 60 7.22 -19.48 16.90
C LEU A 60 8.32 -18.69 17.63
N GLY A 61 7.95 -18.05 18.73
CA GLY A 61 8.83 -17.20 19.52
C GLY A 61 8.12 -15.94 19.99
N ASP A 62 8.90 -14.97 20.46
CA ASP A 62 8.40 -13.67 20.88
C ASP A 62 7.70 -12.97 19.72
N LEU A 63 6.59 -12.31 20.02
CA LEU A 63 5.93 -11.37 19.12
C LEU A 63 6.47 -9.97 19.45
N LYS A 64 7.16 -9.35 18.50
CA LYS A 64 7.63 -7.98 18.64
C LYS A 64 6.67 -7.00 18.00
N PHE A 65 6.64 -5.78 18.52
CA PHE A 65 5.87 -4.68 17.95
C PHE A 65 6.55 -3.35 18.27
N GLY A 66 6.49 -2.39 17.35
CA GLY A 66 7.04 -1.06 17.58
C GLY A 66 6.45 -0.43 18.85
N ALA A 67 7.30 0.20 19.66
CA ALA A 67 6.87 0.75 20.94
C ALA A 67 5.84 1.87 20.75
N GLU A 68 6.10 2.81 19.85
CA GLU A 68 5.17 3.90 19.55
C GLU A 68 3.89 3.40 18.84
N PRO A 69 3.97 2.54 17.80
CA PRO A 69 2.78 1.86 17.26
C PRO A 69 1.97 1.10 18.30
N TYR A 70 2.61 0.39 19.24
CA TYR A 70 1.91 -0.35 20.30
C TYR A 70 1.13 0.60 21.20
N GLU A 71 1.74 1.70 21.64
CA GLU A 71 1.06 2.69 22.48
C GLU A 71 -0.17 3.26 21.76
N ALA A 72 -0.04 3.61 20.47
CA ALA A 72 -1.15 4.07 19.64
C ALA A 72 -2.30 3.05 19.59
N VAL A 73 -2.00 1.77 19.32
CA VAL A 73 -2.99 0.68 19.30
C VAL A 73 -3.63 0.48 20.66
N SER A 74 -2.84 0.46 21.73
CA SER A 74 -3.34 0.23 23.08
C SER A 74 -4.27 1.34 23.55
N ALA A 75 -3.94 2.60 23.24
CA ALA A 75 -4.77 3.76 23.56
C ALA A 75 -6.10 3.73 22.79
N ALA A 76 -6.05 3.52 21.47
CA ALA A 76 -7.25 3.44 20.63
C ALA A 76 -8.14 2.25 21.02
N ALA A 77 -7.55 1.10 21.34
CA ALA A 77 -8.27 -0.08 21.81
C ALA A 77 -8.92 0.13 23.18
N ALA A 78 -8.24 0.81 24.12
CA ALA A 78 -8.81 1.16 25.41
C ALA A 78 -10.02 2.11 25.27
N GLU A 79 -9.92 3.10 24.38
CA GLU A 79 -11.03 4.00 24.07
C GLU A 79 -12.20 3.25 23.43
N ALA A 80 -11.93 2.39 22.45
CA ALA A 80 -12.95 1.56 21.78
C ALA A 80 -13.65 0.62 22.77
N ALA A 81 -12.89 -0.03 23.67
CA ALA A 81 -13.43 -0.89 24.73
C ALA A 81 -14.32 -0.10 25.70
N GLY A 82 -13.93 1.12 26.07
CA GLY A 82 -14.73 1.99 26.94
C GLY A 82 -16.07 2.43 26.33
N LYS A 83 -16.21 2.37 25.01
CA LYS A 83 -17.44 2.71 24.26
C LYS A 83 -18.18 1.48 23.72
N ALA A 84 -17.68 0.27 24.00
CA ALA A 84 -18.20 -0.97 23.44
C ALA A 84 -19.61 -1.29 23.94
N SER A 85 -20.44 -1.93 23.10
CA SER A 85 -21.77 -2.41 23.50
C SER A 85 -21.75 -3.69 24.31
N CYS A 86 -20.60 -4.39 24.32
CA CYS A 86 -20.39 -5.67 24.98
C CYS A 86 -19.22 -5.59 25.98
N GLU A 87 -19.08 -6.62 26.80
CA GLU A 87 -17.95 -6.73 27.73
C GLU A 87 -16.66 -7.14 26.98
N ILE A 88 -15.69 -6.23 26.96
CA ILE A 88 -14.32 -6.48 26.48
C ILE A 88 -13.36 -5.61 27.28
N SER A 89 -12.28 -6.21 27.79
CA SER A 89 -11.24 -5.46 28.49
C SER A 89 -10.38 -4.66 27.52
N ALA A 90 -9.75 -3.56 27.97
CA ALA A 90 -8.80 -2.82 27.15
C ALA A 90 -7.67 -3.71 26.62
N ALA A 91 -7.14 -4.62 27.45
CA ALA A 91 -6.10 -5.57 27.05
C ALA A 91 -6.59 -6.57 25.99
N ASP A 92 -7.80 -7.11 26.13
CA ASP A 92 -8.37 -8.01 25.12
C ASP A 92 -8.66 -7.26 23.80
N ALA A 93 -9.09 -6.00 23.87
CA ALA A 93 -9.25 -5.15 22.69
C ALA A 93 -7.90 -4.86 22.03
N THR A 94 -6.84 -4.57 22.78
CA THR A 94 -5.49 -4.40 22.23
C THR A 94 -5.03 -5.67 21.52
N ASN A 95 -5.19 -6.84 22.15
CA ASN A 95 -4.81 -8.12 21.53
C ASN A 95 -5.64 -8.42 20.28
N LEU A 96 -6.94 -8.12 20.30
CA LEU A 96 -7.82 -8.24 19.15
C LEU A 96 -7.30 -7.43 17.96
N VAL A 97 -6.88 -6.18 18.20
CA VAL A 97 -6.44 -5.25 17.17
C VAL A 97 -5.06 -5.56 16.61
N LEU A 98 -4.15 -6.07 17.45
CA LEU A 98 -2.80 -6.45 17.02
C LEU A 98 -2.79 -7.76 16.23
N SER A 99 -3.71 -8.68 16.51
CA SER A 99 -3.65 -10.07 16.01
C SER A 99 -3.49 -10.23 14.49
N PRO A 100 -4.12 -9.39 13.63
CA PRO A 100 -3.92 -9.49 12.19
C PRO A 100 -2.51 -9.13 11.70
N THR A 101 -1.75 -8.34 12.44
CA THR A 101 -0.53 -7.71 11.93
C THR A 101 0.59 -8.70 11.60
N TRP A 102 0.83 -9.72 12.44
CA TRP A 102 1.87 -10.72 12.16
C TRP A 102 1.57 -11.62 10.96
N PRO A 103 0.41 -12.30 10.86
CA PRO A 103 0.15 -13.13 9.69
C PRO A 103 0.02 -12.30 8.41
N GLU A 104 -0.35 -11.01 8.50
CA GLU A 104 -0.49 -10.16 7.32
C GLU A 104 0.86 -9.60 6.84
N VAL A 105 1.69 -9.07 7.75
CA VAL A 105 2.87 -8.28 7.39
C VAL A 105 4.15 -8.60 8.15
N SER A 106 4.14 -9.51 9.13
CA SER A 106 5.37 -9.89 9.87
C SER A 106 5.35 -11.34 10.33
N GLY A 107 5.38 -12.25 9.35
CA GLY A 107 5.45 -13.68 9.62
C GLY A 107 6.71 -14.08 10.39
N SER A 108 7.79 -13.29 10.34
CA SER A 108 9.02 -13.56 11.09
C SER A 108 8.86 -13.45 12.62
N GLY A 109 7.82 -12.75 13.09
CA GLY A 109 7.64 -12.37 14.50
C GLY A 109 8.35 -11.08 14.91
N ASP A 110 9.09 -10.44 14.01
CA ASP A 110 9.64 -9.10 14.23
C ASP A 110 8.53 -8.02 14.29
N SER A 111 8.93 -6.78 14.53
CA SER A 111 8.00 -5.66 14.65
C SER A 111 7.39 -5.37 13.27
N PRO A 112 6.07 -5.44 13.08
CA PRO A 112 5.43 -5.02 11.84
C PRO A 112 5.83 -3.59 11.45
N SER A 113 6.18 -3.36 10.19
CA SER A 113 6.50 -2.01 9.70
C SER A 113 5.22 -1.22 9.40
N PRO A 114 5.00 -0.04 10.01
CA PRO A 114 3.96 0.90 9.59
C PRO A 114 4.06 1.30 8.12
N MET A 115 5.25 1.28 7.52
CA MET A 115 5.45 1.65 6.12
C MET A 115 5.13 0.52 5.12
N THR A 116 4.75 -0.68 5.57
CA THR A 116 4.56 -1.85 4.69
C THR A 116 3.63 -1.55 3.51
N LEU A 117 4.09 -1.82 2.29
CA LEU A 117 3.28 -1.72 1.07
C LEU A 117 2.97 -3.12 0.53
N SER A 118 1.70 -3.42 0.25
CA SER A 118 1.26 -4.73 -0.26
C SER A 118 1.96 -5.08 -1.56
N ARG A 119 2.49 -6.30 -1.63
CA ARG A 119 3.19 -6.81 -2.81
C ARG A 119 2.41 -7.87 -3.58
N TYR A 120 1.14 -8.12 -3.23
CA TYR A 120 0.32 -9.20 -3.80
C TYR A 120 -0.41 -8.81 -5.09
N ASP A 121 -0.56 -7.52 -5.35
CA ASP A 121 -1.26 -6.97 -6.52
C ASP A 121 -0.25 -6.55 -7.58
N ASP A 122 -0.29 -7.16 -8.77
CA ASP A 122 0.63 -6.93 -9.89
C ASP A 122 -0.08 -6.49 -11.18
N GLN A 123 -1.35 -6.10 -11.06
CA GLN A 123 -2.18 -5.69 -12.18
C GLN A 123 -1.58 -4.48 -12.87
N THR A 124 -1.58 -4.49 -14.20
CA THR A 124 -1.07 -3.37 -15.01
C THR A 124 -1.84 -2.07 -14.78
N SER A 125 -3.06 -2.12 -14.24
CA SER A 125 -3.83 -0.93 -13.86
C SER A 125 -3.26 -0.20 -12.64
N LEU A 126 -2.31 -0.78 -11.92
CA LEU A 126 -1.62 -0.17 -10.79
C LEU A 126 -0.23 0.35 -11.15
N ALA A 127 0.23 0.12 -12.38
CA ALA A 127 1.52 0.60 -12.87
C ALA A 127 1.36 1.85 -13.74
N ASP A 128 2.42 2.65 -13.83
CA ASP A 128 2.49 3.74 -14.81
C ASP A 128 2.27 3.20 -16.24
N PRO A 129 1.21 3.64 -16.95
CA PRO A 129 0.88 3.14 -18.28
C PRO A 129 1.97 3.45 -19.32
N GLU A 130 2.76 4.50 -19.08
CA GLU A 130 3.88 4.88 -19.95
C GLU A 130 5.18 4.13 -19.65
N GLN A 131 5.22 3.34 -18.57
CA GLN A 131 6.39 2.55 -18.14
C GLN A 131 7.67 3.39 -18.02
N ARG A 132 7.54 4.62 -17.49
CA ARG A 132 8.67 5.57 -17.39
C ARG A 132 9.76 5.09 -16.43
N ALA A 133 9.38 4.34 -15.39
CA ALA A 133 10.29 3.65 -14.48
C ALA A 133 9.58 2.44 -13.83
N LYS A 134 10.35 1.45 -13.36
CA LYS A 134 9.81 0.18 -12.84
C LYS A 134 9.10 0.36 -11.49
N GLY A 135 9.59 1.25 -10.62
CA GLY A 135 9.02 1.49 -9.30
C GLY A 135 7.89 2.51 -9.29
N LEU A 136 7.42 2.98 -10.46
CA LEU A 136 6.19 3.76 -10.58
C LEU A 136 4.98 2.83 -10.49
N PHE A 137 4.65 2.47 -9.25
CA PHE A 137 3.61 1.50 -8.95
C PHE A 137 2.79 1.91 -7.73
N PHE A 138 1.47 1.78 -7.83
CA PHE A 138 0.54 2.12 -6.78
C PHE A 138 0.14 0.87 -5.99
N ASN A 139 0.81 0.62 -4.86
CA ASN A 139 0.43 -0.48 -3.97
C ASN A 139 -0.90 -0.14 -3.26
N PRO A 140 -1.97 -0.94 -3.44
CA PRO A 140 -3.30 -0.59 -2.95
C PRO A 140 -3.51 -0.88 -1.45
N GLY A 141 -2.83 -1.87 -0.90
CA GLY A 141 -2.81 -2.19 0.53
C GLY A 141 -1.60 -1.57 1.21
N VAL A 142 -1.82 -0.86 2.32
CA VAL A 142 -0.78 -0.08 3.00
C VAL A 142 -0.86 -0.25 4.52
N GLY A 143 0.30 -0.25 5.18
CA GLY A 143 0.44 -0.22 6.63
C GLY A 143 0.31 -1.58 7.32
N ILE A 144 0.43 -1.57 8.65
CA ILE A 144 0.44 -2.81 9.47
C ILE A 144 -0.87 -3.63 9.39
N TRP A 145 -1.98 -3.03 8.96
CA TRP A 145 -3.25 -3.73 8.69
C TRP A 145 -3.57 -3.89 7.21
N GLN A 146 -2.66 -3.53 6.31
CA GLN A 146 -2.86 -3.58 4.85
C GLN A 146 -4.19 -2.96 4.42
N LEU A 147 -4.42 -1.70 4.80
CA LEU A 147 -5.65 -0.98 4.46
C LEU A 147 -5.74 -0.83 2.94
N ASP A 148 -6.61 -1.65 2.34
CA ASP A 148 -6.74 -1.76 0.89
C ASP A 148 -7.76 -0.77 0.33
N SER A 149 -7.40 -0.09 -0.77
CA SER A 149 -8.27 0.83 -1.52
C SER A 149 -9.63 0.26 -1.96
N ALA A 150 -9.79 -1.06 -2.04
CA ALA A 150 -11.06 -1.73 -2.35
C ALA A 150 -11.93 -2.02 -1.10
N GLY A 151 -11.40 -1.80 0.09
CA GLY A 151 -12.03 -2.17 1.36
C GLY A 151 -11.80 -1.12 2.45
N LEU A 152 -11.16 -1.53 3.55
CA LEU A 152 -10.99 -0.67 4.73
C LEU A 152 -10.12 0.56 4.49
N GLY A 153 -9.29 0.57 3.44
CA GLY A 153 -8.48 1.71 3.01
C GLY A 153 -9.11 2.56 1.91
N ALA A 154 -10.38 2.33 1.53
CA ALA A 154 -11.03 3.08 0.46
C ALA A 154 -10.94 4.60 0.69
N ASP A 155 -11.25 5.05 1.90
CA ASP A 155 -11.23 6.47 2.30
C ASP A 155 -9.89 6.92 2.91
N GLU A 156 -8.84 6.09 2.86
CA GLU A 156 -7.53 6.39 3.44
C GLU A 156 -6.50 6.68 2.36
N THR A 157 -5.55 7.57 2.68
CA THR A 157 -4.32 7.71 1.89
C THR A 157 -3.26 6.74 2.42
N ALA A 158 -2.18 6.52 1.66
CA ALA A 158 -1.02 5.83 2.23
C ALA A 158 -0.48 6.55 3.48
N ALA A 159 -0.54 7.90 3.54
CA ALA A 159 -0.09 8.64 4.72
C ALA A 159 -0.88 8.26 5.98
N THR A 160 -2.21 8.20 5.90
CA THR A 160 -3.06 7.86 7.05
C THR A 160 -2.98 6.37 7.40
N ALA A 161 -2.76 5.50 6.42
CA ALA A 161 -2.56 4.06 6.63
C ALA A 161 -1.19 3.72 7.25
N ILE A 162 -0.15 4.49 6.93
CA ILE A 162 1.21 4.36 7.51
C ILE A 162 1.26 4.94 8.91
N ASP A 163 0.54 6.05 9.16
CA ASP A 163 0.44 6.66 10.47
C ASP A 163 -0.24 5.70 11.47
N SER A 164 0.57 5.10 12.36
CA SER A 164 0.08 4.16 13.37
C SER A 164 -1.00 4.74 14.30
N VAL A 165 -1.04 6.05 14.53
CA VAL A 165 -2.08 6.71 15.35
C VAL A 165 -3.39 6.80 14.57
N GLY A 166 -3.34 7.32 13.35
CA GLY A 166 -4.51 7.42 12.47
C GLY A 166 -5.11 6.06 12.17
N ALA A 167 -4.27 5.12 11.75
CA ALA A 167 -4.69 3.76 11.42
C ALA A 167 -5.23 2.99 12.66
N ALA A 168 -4.60 3.11 13.84
CA ALA A 168 -5.14 2.52 15.07
C ALA A 168 -6.51 3.11 15.46
N GLY A 169 -6.66 4.43 15.34
CA GLY A 169 -7.92 5.13 15.58
C GLY A 169 -9.08 4.64 14.71
N LYS A 170 -8.79 4.12 13.51
CA LYS A 170 -9.77 3.47 12.63
C LYS A 170 -9.99 2.00 12.98
N MET A 171 -8.90 1.24 13.15
CA MET A 171 -8.97 -0.21 13.27
C MET A 171 -9.51 -0.69 14.62
N ALA A 172 -9.18 0.00 15.71
CA ALA A 172 -9.66 -0.36 17.03
C ALA A 172 -11.20 -0.34 17.15
N PRO A 173 -11.90 0.79 16.86
CA PRO A 173 -13.36 0.80 16.92
C PRO A 173 -14.00 -0.15 15.88
N TYR A 174 -13.37 -0.33 14.71
CA TYR A 174 -13.86 -1.25 13.70
C TYR A 174 -13.89 -2.70 14.21
N MET A 175 -12.76 -3.20 14.70
CA MET A 175 -12.65 -4.60 15.16
C MET A 175 -13.44 -4.84 16.45
N VAL A 176 -13.39 -3.92 17.42
CA VAL A 176 -14.18 -4.01 18.66
C VAL A 176 -15.68 -3.98 18.34
N GLY A 177 -16.12 -3.12 17.43
CA GLY A 177 -17.51 -3.05 16.99
C GLY A 177 -18.00 -4.35 16.35
N LYS A 178 -17.18 -4.98 15.48
CA LYS A 178 -17.51 -6.29 14.89
C LYS A 178 -17.53 -7.41 15.93
N TYR A 179 -16.57 -7.42 16.86
CA TYR A 179 -16.55 -8.36 17.98
C TYR A 179 -17.84 -8.25 18.80
N CYS A 180 -18.20 -7.05 19.25
CA CYS A 180 -19.39 -6.86 20.08
C CYS A 180 -20.68 -7.17 19.35
N LYS A 181 -20.82 -6.77 18.08
CA LYS A 181 -21.98 -7.14 17.27
C LYS A 181 -22.17 -8.66 17.19
N ALA A 182 -21.08 -9.42 17.11
CA ALA A 182 -21.15 -10.88 17.10
C ALA A 182 -21.53 -11.44 18.48
N VAL A 183 -20.94 -10.93 19.57
CA VAL A 183 -21.30 -11.31 20.95
C VAL A 183 -22.77 -11.04 21.24
N ASP A 184 -23.25 -9.84 20.93
CA ASP A 184 -24.64 -9.44 21.12
C ASP A 184 -25.60 -10.27 20.25
N GLY A 185 -25.09 -10.84 19.15
CA GLY A 185 -25.76 -11.82 18.30
C GLY A 185 -25.71 -13.27 18.80
N GLY A 186 -25.14 -13.53 19.97
CA GLY A 186 -25.06 -14.85 20.60
C GLY A 186 -23.82 -15.67 20.24
N ALA A 187 -22.81 -15.07 19.59
CA ALA A 187 -21.55 -15.76 19.30
C ALA A 187 -20.73 -15.98 20.59
N THR A 188 -19.99 -17.08 20.64
CA THR A 188 -18.93 -17.24 21.65
C THR A 188 -17.81 -16.23 21.41
N ALA A 189 -17.00 -15.93 22.42
CA ALA A 189 -15.87 -14.99 22.29
C ALA A 189 -14.91 -15.36 21.13
N ALA A 190 -14.61 -16.65 20.93
CA ALA A 190 -13.76 -17.10 19.82
C ALA A 190 -14.41 -16.86 18.45
N GLN A 191 -15.71 -17.13 18.30
CA GLN A 191 -16.46 -16.85 17.07
C GLN A 191 -16.56 -15.34 16.80
N ALA A 192 -16.70 -14.53 17.85
CA ALA A 192 -16.74 -13.08 17.75
C ALA A 192 -15.39 -12.50 17.29
N ARG A 193 -14.26 -13.02 17.80
CA ARG A 193 -12.93 -12.65 17.31
C ARG A 193 -12.73 -13.02 15.84
N ALA A 194 -13.08 -14.25 15.45
CA ALA A 194 -13.03 -14.67 14.05
C ALA A 194 -13.90 -13.77 13.15
N THR A 195 -15.04 -13.29 13.64
CA THR A 195 -15.89 -12.33 12.92
C THR A 195 -15.23 -10.96 12.77
N ALA A 196 -14.54 -10.48 13.81
CA ALA A 196 -13.83 -9.21 13.79
C ALA A 196 -12.69 -9.18 12.76
N TRP A 197 -12.02 -10.32 12.53
CA TRP A 197 -10.90 -10.45 11.60
C TRP A 197 -11.27 -10.89 10.19
N LYS A 198 -12.57 -11.02 9.88
CA LYS A 198 -13.03 -11.64 8.63
C LYS A 198 -12.52 -10.97 7.34
N ASP A 199 -12.11 -9.70 7.39
CA ASP A 199 -11.65 -8.97 6.21
C ASP A 199 -10.15 -9.12 5.94
N TRP A 200 -9.42 -9.83 6.83
CA TRP A 200 -8.02 -10.17 6.65
C TRP A 200 -7.90 -11.65 6.27
N HIS A 201 -7.60 -11.93 5.00
CA HIS A 201 -7.43 -13.31 4.53
C HIS A 201 -6.27 -14.04 5.22
N ALA A 202 -5.26 -13.31 5.71
CA ALA A 202 -4.21 -13.92 6.53
C ALA A 202 -4.71 -14.43 7.89
N CYS A 203 -5.90 -14.02 8.35
CA CYS A 203 -6.55 -14.53 9.56
C CYS A 203 -7.34 -15.82 9.34
N ASP A 204 -7.50 -16.27 8.09
CA ASP A 204 -8.17 -17.52 7.77
C ASP A 204 -7.51 -18.71 8.49
N GLN A 205 -8.26 -19.81 8.62
CA GLN A 205 -7.79 -21.06 9.26
C GLN A 205 -7.31 -20.90 10.72
N GLY A 206 -7.64 -19.79 11.38
CA GLY A 206 -7.36 -19.57 12.80
C GLY A 206 -6.00 -18.95 13.11
N ALA A 207 -5.28 -18.43 12.11
CA ALA A 207 -3.98 -17.79 12.30
C ALA A 207 -4.05 -16.65 13.33
N CYS A 208 -5.02 -15.74 13.21
CA CYS A 208 -5.17 -14.62 14.14
C CYS A 208 -5.67 -15.05 15.53
N GLU A 209 -6.43 -16.15 15.62
CA GLU A 209 -6.77 -16.72 16.93
C GLU A 209 -5.53 -17.24 17.65
N SER A 210 -4.62 -17.91 16.93
CA SER A 210 -3.33 -18.35 17.48
C SER A 210 -2.50 -17.18 18.02
N ILE A 211 -2.44 -16.07 17.27
CA ILE A 211 -1.76 -14.85 17.70
C ILE A 211 -2.42 -14.22 18.91
N TYR A 212 -3.74 -14.09 18.93
CA TYR A 212 -4.48 -13.55 20.07
C TYR A 212 -4.16 -14.33 21.37
N GLN A 213 -4.12 -15.67 21.31
CA GLN A 213 -3.78 -16.50 22.47
C GLN A 213 -2.32 -16.34 22.91
N ARG A 214 -1.39 -16.18 21.96
CA ARG A 214 0.02 -15.87 22.26
C ARG A 214 0.15 -14.53 22.95
N LEU A 215 -0.46 -13.47 22.42
CA LEU A 215 -0.46 -12.14 23.05
C LEU A 215 -1.04 -12.17 24.47
N LYS A 216 -2.07 -12.98 24.70
CA LYS A 216 -2.67 -13.13 26.02
C LYS A 216 -1.76 -13.85 27.02
N THR A 217 -0.95 -14.81 26.55
CA THR A 217 -0.11 -15.67 27.40
C THR A 217 1.27 -15.07 27.62
N ASP A 218 1.90 -14.62 26.54
CA ASP A 218 3.31 -14.24 26.47
C ASP A 218 3.48 -12.71 26.44
N GLY A 219 2.43 -11.97 26.05
CA GLY A 219 2.50 -10.54 25.82
C GLY A 219 3.18 -10.20 24.49
N VAL A 220 3.69 -8.97 24.43
CA VAL A 220 4.39 -8.43 23.26
C VAL A 220 5.69 -7.78 23.70
N VAL A 221 6.76 -8.01 22.94
CA VAL A 221 8.05 -7.35 23.13
C VAL A 221 8.02 -6.02 22.40
N LYS A 222 8.13 -4.92 23.15
CA LYS A 222 8.13 -3.57 22.57
C LYS A 222 9.50 -3.22 22.01
N ASP A 223 9.50 -2.77 20.77
CA ASP A 223 10.70 -2.42 20.01
C ASP A 223 10.79 -0.91 19.82
N ALA A 224 11.80 -0.28 20.42
CA ALA A 224 11.97 1.17 20.38
C ALA A 224 12.52 1.68 19.04
N THR A 225 12.94 0.81 18.12
CA THR A 225 13.51 1.23 16.83
C THR A 225 12.48 1.39 15.72
N VAL A 226 11.22 1.04 15.98
CA VAL A 226 10.11 1.23 15.05
C VAL A 226 9.21 2.34 15.58
N ASP A 227 9.23 3.46 14.87
CA ASP A 227 8.43 4.64 15.15
C ASP A 227 7.03 4.55 14.52
N ARG A 228 6.22 5.59 14.74
CA ARG A 228 4.85 5.72 14.22
C ARG A 228 4.71 5.58 12.71
N TYR A 229 5.74 5.95 11.94
CA TYR A 229 5.73 6.01 10.48
C TYR A 229 6.55 4.90 9.82
N GLY A 230 7.25 4.07 10.61
CA GLY A 230 8.00 2.92 10.12
C GLY A 230 9.17 3.28 9.22
N GLY A 231 9.75 4.47 9.41
CA GLY A 231 10.83 5.01 8.58
C GLY A 231 10.38 6.01 7.52
N ALA A 232 9.08 6.17 7.28
CA ALA A 232 8.58 7.28 6.46
C ALA A 232 8.74 8.62 7.20
N GLU A 233 8.94 9.70 6.46
CA GLU A 233 9.26 11.01 7.03
C GLU A 233 8.17 12.03 6.73
N MET A 234 7.65 12.69 7.77
CA MET A 234 6.77 13.85 7.58
C MET A 234 7.57 15.01 6.97
N ARG A 235 7.00 15.62 5.93
CA ARG A 235 7.56 16.74 5.18
C ARG A 235 6.50 17.82 4.99
N SER A 236 6.94 19.06 4.85
CA SER A 236 6.15 20.13 4.25
C SER A 236 6.46 20.18 2.75
N CYS A 237 5.43 20.21 1.91
CA CYS A 237 5.59 20.40 0.47
C CYS A 237 4.74 21.56 -0.03
N THR A 238 5.10 22.11 -1.19
CA THR A 238 4.18 22.86 -2.03
C THR A 238 3.84 22.09 -3.29
N TYR A 239 2.58 22.11 -3.68
CA TYR A 239 2.07 21.51 -4.90
C TYR A 239 0.98 22.42 -5.49
N GLU A 240 1.04 22.73 -6.78
CA GLU A 240 0.12 23.67 -7.45
C GLU A 240 -0.05 25.03 -6.73
N GLY A 241 1.00 25.51 -6.05
CA GLY A 241 0.99 26.78 -5.34
C GLY A 241 0.33 26.78 -3.96
N ALA A 242 -0.09 25.62 -3.45
CA ALA A 242 -0.58 25.44 -2.09
C ALA A 242 0.40 24.59 -1.25
N GLU A 243 0.35 24.74 0.07
CA GLU A 243 1.19 24.01 1.02
C GLU A 243 0.44 22.79 1.58
N TYR A 244 1.15 21.67 1.73
CA TYR A 244 0.61 20.38 2.17
C TYR A 244 1.55 19.73 3.18
N ASP A 245 0.96 19.04 4.15
CA ASP A 245 1.68 18.01 4.90
C ASP A 245 1.80 16.76 4.02
N CYS A 246 3.03 16.39 3.70
CA CYS A 246 3.36 15.21 2.95
C CYS A 246 3.98 14.15 3.87
N LEU A 247 3.83 12.89 3.49
CA LEU A 247 4.68 11.82 4.00
C LEU A 247 5.60 11.36 2.86
N TYR A 248 6.91 11.45 3.07
CA TYR A 248 7.91 10.87 2.18
C TYR A 248 8.14 9.41 2.56
N VAL A 249 7.89 8.51 1.61
CA VAL A 249 7.96 7.06 1.75
C VAL A 249 9.14 6.57 0.95
N ASP A 250 10.16 6.04 1.63
CA ASP A 250 11.32 5.40 1.02
C ASP A 250 11.41 3.94 1.52
N PRO A 251 11.11 2.94 0.68
CA PRO A 251 11.25 1.54 1.07
C PRO A 251 12.63 1.15 1.60
N ALA A 252 13.71 1.84 1.21
CA ALA A 252 15.05 1.57 1.74
C ALA A 252 15.23 2.01 3.21
N ALA A 253 14.35 2.87 3.72
CA ALA A 253 14.36 3.37 5.09
C ALA A 253 13.43 2.58 6.03
N ALA A 254 12.84 1.46 5.57
CA ALA A 254 11.87 0.71 6.35
C ALA A 254 12.41 0.25 7.70
N GLN A 255 11.63 0.53 8.75
CA GLN A 255 11.86 0.05 10.10
C GLN A 255 10.97 -1.15 10.40
N GLY A 256 11.47 -2.10 11.18
CA GLY A 256 10.74 -3.33 11.53
C GLY A 256 10.89 -4.40 10.45
N GLU A 257 9.83 -5.16 10.19
CA GLU A 257 9.78 -6.12 9.09
C GLU A 257 9.90 -5.40 7.75
N ASP A 258 10.99 -5.67 7.05
CA ASP A 258 11.34 -5.08 5.77
C ASP A 258 11.32 -6.09 4.61
N ALA A 259 10.92 -7.35 4.83
CA ALA A 259 10.93 -8.38 3.79
C ALA A 259 10.14 -7.95 2.54
N TRP A 260 9.10 -7.14 2.71
CA TRP A 260 8.29 -6.55 1.63
C TRP A 260 9.07 -5.60 0.71
N THR A 261 10.26 -5.14 1.11
CA THR A 261 11.17 -4.29 0.29
C THR A 261 12.03 -5.12 -0.66
N VAL A 262 12.08 -6.44 -0.47
CA VAL A 262 12.86 -7.34 -1.34
C VAL A 262 12.09 -7.56 -2.65
N PRO A 263 12.74 -7.47 -3.83
CA PRO A 263 12.07 -7.68 -5.11
C PRO A 263 11.30 -9.00 -5.19
N ASP A 264 11.89 -10.09 -4.71
CA ASP A 264 11.31 -11.44 -4.77
C ASP A 264 10.23 -11.70 -3.70
N TYR A 265 9.94 -10.71 -2.85
CA TYR A 265 8.86 -10.85 -1.89
C TYR A 265 7.51 -10.95 -2.59
N GLY A 266 7.22 -10.31 -3.71
CA GLY A 266 5.90 -10.47 -4.31
C GLY A 266 5.86 -10.07 -5.77
N PRO A 267 4.76 -10.38 -6.47
CA PRO A 267 4.65 -10.10 -7.90
C PRO A 267 4.63 -8.60 -8.22
N ALA A 268 4.09 -7.75 -7.34
CA ALA A 268 4.16 -6.30 -7.50
C ALA A 268 5.62 -5.83 -7.48
N PRO A 269 6.06 -4.78 -8.20
CA PRO A 269 7.39 -4.21 -8.00
C PRO A 269 7.51 -3.54 -6.60
N VAL A 270 8.75 -3.36 -6.15
CA VAL A 270 9.05 -2.43 -5.03
C VAL A 270 8.89 -1.02 -5.61
N PRO A 271 8.06 -0.15 -5.02
CA PRO A 271 7.94 1.21 -5.51
C PRO A 271 9.23 1.99 -5.29
N ASP A 272 9.53 2.93 -6.18
CA ASP A 272 10.59 3.92 -5.93
C ASP A 272 10.11 4.92 -4.87
N PRO A 273 10.99 5.69 -4.21
CA PRO A 273 10.57 6.65 -3.19
C PRO A 273 9.56 7.67 -3.71
N PHE A 274 8.56 7.98 -2.89
CA PHE A 274 7.47 8.88 -3.26
C PHE A 274 6.95 9.72 -2.09
N TYR A 275 6.32 10.83 -2.41
CA TYR A 275 5.55 11.64 -1.49
C TYR A 275 4.09 11.22 -1.57
N VAL A 276 3.39 11.19 -0.44
CA VAL A 276 1.93 11.04 -0.40
C VAL A 276 1.29 12.18 0.38
N PHE A 277 0.21 12.73 -0.17
CA PHE A 277 -0.58 13.79 0.44
C PHE A 277 -2.04 13.74 -0.05
N THR A 278 -2.92 14.42 0.68
CA THR A 278 -4.32 14.61 0.27
C THR A 278 -4.46 15.90 -0.54
N TYR A 279 -5.06 15.80 -1.72
CA TYR A 279 -5.34 16.94 -2.59
C TYR A 279 -6.84 17.05 -2.85
N THR A 280 -7.41 18.24 -2.64
CA THR A 280 -8.84 18.49 -2.86
C THR A 280 -9.05 19.28 -4.17
N LYS A 281 -9.77 18.69 -5.12
CA LYS A 281 -10.13 19.34 -6.39
C LYS A 281 -11.65 19.35 -6.54
N SER A 282 -12.22 20.54 -6.74
CA SER A 282 -13.66 20.71 -6.95
C SER A 282 -14.55 20.07 -5.87
N GLY A 283 -14.05 20.01 -4.62
CA GLY A 283 -14.77 19.42 -3.48
C GLY A 283 -14.63 17.89 -3.35
N THR A 284 -13.80 17.27 -4.18
CA THR A 284 -13.46 15.84 -4.09
C THR A 284 -12.02 15.70 -3.58
N ASP A 285 -11.82 14.79 -2.62
CA ASP A 285 -10.51 14.49 -2.06
C ASP A 285 -9.83 13.34 -2.81
N TYR A 286 -8.53 13.49 -3.03
CA TYR A 286 -7.68 12.53 -3.72
C TYR A 286 -6.48 12.18 -2.86
N GLU A 287 -6.11 10.90 -2.85
CA GLU A 287 -4.75 10.49 -2.54
C GLU A 287 -3.88 10.80 -3.76
N VAL A 288 -2.80 11.56 -3.56
CA VAL A 288 -1.76 11.75 -4.57
C VAL A 288 -0.49 11.07 -4.08
N ARG A 289 0.08 10.20 -4.93
CA ARG A 289 1.44 9.69 -4.77
C ARG A 289 2.31 10.33 -5.84
N TYR A 290 3.44 10.90 -5.45
CA TYR A 290 4.28 11.72 -6.31
C TYR A 290 5.73 11.24 -6.25
N TRP A 291 6.26 10.82 -7.38
CA TRP A 291 7.63 10.38 -7.55
C TRP A 291 8.46 11.48 -8.21
N LEU A 292 9.54 11.89 -7.54
CA LEU A 292 10.53 12.76 -8.15
C LEU A 292 11.34 11.97 -9.18
N LYS A 293 11.74 12.62 -10.28
CA LYS A 293 12.63 12.03 -11.29
C LYS A 293 14.00 11.65 -10.73
N SER A 294 14.48 12.39 -9.72
CA SER A 294 15.74 12.11 -9.02
C SER A 294 15.71 10.77 -8.29
N ASP A 295 14.54 10.36 -7.83
CA ASP A 295 14.36 9.23 -6.93
C ASP A 295 13.93 7.99 -7.71
N SER A 296 13.01 8.16 -8.67
CA SER A 296 12.47 7.08 -9.52
C SER A 296 13.35 6.71 -10.72
N GLY A 297 14.28 7.60 -11.11
CA GLY A 297 15.05 7.45 -12.35
C GLY A 297 14.24 7.65 -13.63
N ALA A 298 12.96 8.07 -13.53
CA ALA A 298 12.18 8.53 -14.67
C ALA A 298 12.78 9.82 -15.28
N SER A 299 12.39 10.17 -16.50
CA SER A 299 12.87 11.41 -17.16
C SER A 299 12.17 12.68 -16.68
N THR A 300 10.98 12.54 -16.10
CA THR A 300 10.18 13.62 -15.50
C THR A 300 9.67 13.17 -14.14
N ASP A 301 9.17 14.10 -13.34
CA ASP A 301 8.41 13.73 -12.15
C ASP A 301 7.10 13.08 -12.60
N VAL A 302 6.52 12.25 -11.74
CA VAL A 302 5.32 11.46 -12.04
C VAL A 302 4.39 11.49 -10.84
N SER A 303 3.09 11.69 -11.07
CA SER A 303 2.06 11.49 -10.05
C SER A 303 1.12 10.35 -10.45
N ALA A 304 0.60 9.68 -9.43
CA ALA A 304 -0.59 8.83 -9.51
C ALA A 304 -1.61 9.36 -8.51
N SER A 305 -2.86 9.53 -8.93
CA SER A 305 -3.93 10.00 -8.06
C SER A 305 -5.16 9.11 -8.09
N ARG A 306 -5.77 8.96 -6.91
CA ARG A 306 -6.98 8.18 -6.68
C ARG A 306 -7.96 9.00 -5.88
N GLU A 307 -9.20 9.06 -6.34
CA GLU A 307 -10.31 9.62 -5.57
C GLU A 307 -10.56 8.76 -4.31
N LEU A 308 -10.60 9.39 -3.14
CA LEU A 308 -10.92 8.68 -1.90
C LEU A 308 -12.33 8.08 -1.96
N GLY A 309 -12.47 6.86 -1.47
CA GLY A 309 -13.67 6.04 -1.60
C GLY A 309 -13.72 5.17 -2.86
N VAL A 310 -12.70 5.22 -3.73
CA VAL A 310 -12.63 4.44 -4.97
C VAL A 310 -11.50 3.40 -4.94
N ASN A 311 -11.71 2.25 -5.59
CA ASN A 311 -10.71 1.19 -5.76
C ASN A 311 -9.62 1.61 -6.77
N ALA A 312 -8.35 1.61 -6.34
CA ALA A 312 -7.20 1.96 -7.18
C ALA A 312 -7.09 1.06 -8.42
N ARG A 313 -7.55 -0.19 -8.35
CA ARG A 313 -7.46 -1.17 -9.44
C ARG A 313 -8.35 -0.81 -10.63
N THR A 314 -9.38 -0.01 -10.40
CA THR A 314 -10.37 0.35 -11.43
C THR A 314 -10.28 1.82 -11.85
N LYS A 315 -9.76 2.69 -10.99
CA LYS A 315 -9.68 4.13 -11.24
C LYS A 315 -8.43 4.72 -10.59
N LEU A 316 -7.39 4.89 -11.40
CA LEU A 316 -6.16 5.56 -11.04
C LEU A 316 -5.74 6.46 -12.21
N TYR A 317 -5.27 7.67 -11.90
CA TYR A 317 -4.87 8.66 -12.91
C TYR A 317 -3.37 8.89 -12.82
N TRP A 318 -2.66 8.71 -13.93
CA TRP A 318 -1.21 8.95 -14.02
C TRP A 318 -0.90 10.19 -14.83
N GLU A 319 -0.01 11.03 -14.33
CA GLU A 319 0.39 12.28 -14.98
C GLU A 319 1.92 12.46 -14.97
N ALA A 320 2.43 13.17 -15.98
CA ALA A 320 3.79 13.69 -15.96
C ALA A 320 3.76 15.06 -15.30
N GLU A 321 4.70 15.28 -14.38
CA GLU A 321 4.60 16.37 -13.42
C GLU A 321 5.87 17.20 -13.33
N SER A 322 5.72 18.38 -12.71
CA SER A 322 6.84 19.22 -12.30
C SER A 322 6.48 20.19 -11.17
N GLY A 323 5.37 19.94 -10.46
CA GLY A 323 4.78 20.89 -9.53
C GLY A 323 5.20 20.74 -8.06
N LEU A 324 5.81 19.62 -7.64
CA LEU A 324 6.11 19.38 -6.23
C LEU A 324 7.46 19.97 -5.82
N CYS A 325 7.47 20.69 -4.70
CA CYS A 325 8.67 21.13 -3.98
C CYS A 325 8.55 20.67 -2.53
N ASP A 326 9.48 19.85 -2.04
CA ASP A 326 9.64 19.55 -0.62
C ASP A 326 10.39 20.71 0.04
N THR A 327 9.68 21.53 0.79
CA THR A 327 10.25 22.71 1.46
C THR A 327 11.06 22.36 2.69
N THR A 328 10.97 21.12 3.18
CA THR A 328 11.77 20.61 4.31
C THR A 328 13.21 20.36 3.89
N THR A 329 13.39 19.73 2.73
CA THR A 329 14.72 19.33 2.23
C THR A 329 15.23 20.19 1.08
N GLY A 330 14.35 20.97 0.44
CA GLY A 330 14.65 21.72 -0.78
C GLY A 330 14.71 20.85 -2.03
N SER A 331 14.03 19.70 -2.03
CA SER A 331 14.02 18.74 -3.13
C SER A 331 12.83 18.96 -4.08
N GLY A 332 12.99 18.58 -5.35
CA GLY A 332 11.97 18.80 -6.38
C GLY A 332 12.09 20.18 -7.03
N ASN A 333 10.96 20.78 -7.40
CA ASN A 333 10.90 22.04 -8.15
C ASN A 333 10.72 23.25 -7.22
N CYS A 334 11.69 23.38 -6.31
CA CYS A 334 11.96 24.59 -5.53
C CYS A 334 12.92 25.53 -6.32
#